data_AF-A0A6A3G240-F1
#
_entry.id   AF-A0A6A3G240-F1
#
_cell.length_a   1.000
_cell.length_b   1.000
_cell.length_c   1.000
_cell.angle_alpha   90.00
_cell.angle_beta   90.00
_cell.angle_gamma   90.00
#
_symmetry.space_group_name_H-M   'P 1'
#
loop_
_entity.id
_entity.type
_entity.pdbx_description
1 polymer ?
#
loop_
_entity_poly.entity_id
_entity_poly.type
_entity_poly.pdbx_seq_one_letter_code
_entity_poly.pdbx_strand_id
1 'polypeptide(L)' 'CCGETLANGSMNKVTDTVERLTGRKPLGYKENLLQYKEIFPKNQ' A
#
# COMPACT_ATOMS: atom_id res chain seq x y z
N CYS A 1 1.65 19.75 -1.65
CA CYS A 1 1.38 19.34 -3.04
C CYS A 1 1.61 17.85 -3.26
N CYS A 2 0.92 16.95 -2.53
CA CYS A 2 1.04 15.50 -2.77
C CYS A 2 -0.22 14.90 -3.42
N GLY A 3 -1.34 15.62 -3.40
CA GLY A 3 -2.62 15.14 -3.91
C GLY A 3 -2.74 15.16 -5.43
N GLU A 4 -2.05 16.06 -6.12
CA GLU A 4 -2.19 16.25 -7.58
C GLU A 4 -1.73 15.02 -8.37
N THR A 5 -0.60 14.41 -7.98
CA THR A 5 -0.06 13.20 -8.60
C THR A 5 -0.95 11.96 -8.42
N LEU A 6 -1.74 11.92 -7.33
CA LEU A 6 -2.75 10.90 -7.11
C LEU A 6 -4.01 11.21 -7.94
N ALA A 7 -4.49 12.46 -7.88
CA ALA A 7 -5.71 12.89 -8.53
C ALA A 7 -5.64 12.80 -10.07
N ASN A 8 -4.47 13.04 -10.65
CA ASN A 8 -4.26 12.94 -12.10
C ASN A 8 -3.97 11.51 -12.59
N GLY A 9 -4.03 10.50 -11.72
CA GLY A 9 -3.91 9.09 -12.09
C GLY A 9 -2.49 8.62 -12.43
N SER A 10 -1.46 9.44 -12.19
CA SER A 10 -0.06 9.07 -12.44
C SER A 10 0.39 7.83 -11.65
N MET A 11 -0.32 7.50 -10.56
CA MET A 11 -0.07 6.31 -9.73
C MET A 11 -1.05 5.14 -9.99
N ASN A 12 -1.86 5.18 -11.04
CA ASN A 12 -2.82 4.10 -11.34
C ASN A 12 -2.17 2.79 -11.83
N LYS A 13 -0.92 2.85 -12.30
CA LYS A 13 -0.19 1.66 -12.75
C LYS A 13 0.60 1.08 -11.59
N VAL A 14 0.25 -0.14 -11.20
CA VAL A 14 0.99 -0.95 -10.22
C VAL A 14 1.66 -2.13 -10.91
N THR A 15 2.81 -2.57 -10.42
CA THR A 15 3.57 -3.71 -10.97
C THR A 15 3.46 -4.94 -10.07
N ASP A 16 3.68 -6.12 -10.64
CA ASP A 16 3.65 -7.43 -9.97
C ASP A 16 4.98 -7.79 -9.27
N THR A 17 5.83 -6.80 -9.01
CA THR A 17 7.19 -6.98 -8.49
C THR A 17 7.22 -7.79 -7.19
N VAL A 18 6.29 -7.55 -6.27
CA VAL A 18 6.21 -8.29 -4.99
C VAL A 18 5.96 -9.77 -5.22
N GLU A 19 5.03 -10.10 -6.12
CA GLU A 19 4.70 -11.49 -6.46
C GLU A 19 5.86 -12.17 -7.16
N ARG A 20 6.51 -11.49 -8.12
CA ARG A 20 7.68 -12.01 -8.83
C ARG A 20 8.88 -12.28 -7.93
N LEU A 21 9.13 -11.42 -6.94
CA LEU A 21 10.30 -11.55 -6.05
C LEU A 21 10.06 -12.50 -4.88
N THR A 22 8.82 -12.65 -4.42
CA THR A 22 8.52 -13.37 -3.17
C THR A 22 7.63 -14.59 -3.36
N GLY A 23 7.00 -14.76 -4.52
CA GLY A 23 5.98 -15.78 -4.78
C GLY A 23 4.66 -15.53 -4.03
N ARG A 24 4.52 -14.39 -3.33
CA ARG A 24 3.34 -14.06 -2.53
C ARG A 24 2.61 -12.87 -3.15
N LYS A 25 1.28 -12.94 -3.16
CA LYS A 25 0.45 -11.80 -3.57
C LYS A 25 0.64 -10.63 -2.60
N PRO A 26 0.78 -9.39 -3.10
CA PRO A 26 0.82 -8.21 -2.24
C PRO A 26 -0.53 -8.03 -1.52
N LEU A 27 -0.47 -7.55 -0.28
CA LEU A 27 -1.67 -7.22 0.48
C LEU A 27 -2.24 -5.88 0.02
N GLY A 28 -3.57 -5.78 -0.02
CA GLY A 28 -4.24 -4.49 -0.20
C GLY A 28 -3.98 -3.56 0.98
N TYR A 29 -4.08 -2.25 0.74
CA TYR A 29 -3.82 -1.24 1.78
C TYR A 29 -4.66 -1.47 3.06
N LYS A 30 -5.96 -1.75 2.93
CA LYS A 30 -6.85 -1.99 4.07
C LYS A 30 -6.48 -3.25 4.86
N GLU A 31 -6.16 -4.34 4.16
CA GLU A 31 -5.75 -5.60 4.78
C GLU A 31 -4.43 -5.42 5.53
N ASN A 32 -3.48 -4.71 4.91
CA ASN A 32 -2.21 -4.37 5.52
C ASN A 32 -2.38 -3.55 6.81
N LEU A 33 -3.30 -2.56 6.82
CA LEU A 33 -3.62 -1.80 8.04
C LEU A 33 -4.19 -2.67 9.15
N LEU A 34 -5.05 -3.63 8.83
CA LEU A 34 -5.63 -4.55 9.82
C LEU A 34 -4.58 -5.51 10.38
N GLN A 35 -3.75 -6.08 9.52
CA GLN A 35 -2.71 -7.03 9.92
C GLN A 35 -1.68 -6.40 10.86
N TYR A 36 -1.29 -5.15 10.60
CA TYR A 36 -0.24 -4.46 11.34
C TYR A 36 -0.77 -3.39 12.31
N LYS A 37 -2.05 -3.44 12.67
CA LYS A 37 -2.71 -2.43 13.53
C LYS A 37 -1.98 -2.13 14.83
N GLU A 38 -1.33 -3.14 15.42
CA GLU A 38 -0.62 -3.00 16.69
C GLU A 38 0.75 -2.32 16.57
N ILE A 39 1.30 -2.19 15.35
CA ILE A 39 2.60 -1.53 15.10
C ILE A 39 2.42 -0.02 14.94
N PHE A 40 1.24 0.44 14.52
CA PHE A 40 0.99 1.85 14.32
C PHE A 40 0.91 2.58 15.68
N PRO A 41 1.53 3.77 15.80
CA PRO A 41 1.44 4.56 17.02
C PRO A 41 -0.03 4.87 17.32
N LYS A 42 -0.45 4.51 18.53
CA LYS A 42 -1.76 4.92 19.06
C LYS A 42 -1.61 6.37 19.49
N ASN A 43 -2.54 7.23 19.10
CA ASN A 43 -2.60 8.60 19.64
C ASN A 43 -2.72 8.47 21.16
N GLN A 44 -1.73 8.96 21.91
CA GLN A 44 -1.76 9.02 23.37
C GLN A 44 -2.85 9.97 23.85
#